data_AF-A0A8D8D3J1-F1
#
_entry.id   AF-A0A8D8D3J1-F1
#
_cell.length_a   1.000
_cell.length_b   1.000
_cell.length_c   1.000
_cell.angle_alpha   90.00
_cell.angle_beta   90.00
_cell.angle_gamma   90.00
#
_symmetry.space_group_name_H-M   'P 1'
#
loop_
_entity.id
_entity.type
_entity.pdbx_description
1 polymer ?
#
loop_
_entity_poly.entity_id
_entity_poly.type
_entity_poly.pdbx_seq_one_letter_code
_entity_poly.pdbx_strand_id
1 'polypeptide(L)'
;QLFKSQQNLKRHRELHMGREYCCEHCGKKFKMRTNLKSHVFHVHAEYASEAARAAQAIPCTVCGKTLRGTSAFKQHMRTHNNDRRYKCSFPSCGKSFITRGDLNNHVQSHTKDYKYKCKFCDYGTISRKTILQHEQREHNHNRLAEVNDS
;
A
#
# COMPACT_ATOMS: atom_id res chain seq x y z
N GLN A 1 5.30 -25.19 -1.43
CA GLN A 1 4.28 -24.64 -2.36
C GLN A 1 3.91 -25.71 -3.39
N LEU A 2 2.62 -25.91 -3.67
CA LEU A 2 2.14 -26.81 -4.73
C LEU A 2 2.03 -26.04 -6.05
N PHE A 3 2.60 -26.57 -7.14
CA PHE A 3 2.61 -25.92 -8.45
C PHE A 3 1.77 -26.69 -9.46
N LYS A 4 0.91 -25.97 -10.19
CA LYS A 4 -0.01 -26.54 -11.18
C LYS A 4 0.66 -26.95 -12.51
N SER A 5 1.95 -26.64 -12.70
CA SER A 5 2.71 -27.07 -13.88
C SER A 5 4.20 -27.09 -13.60
N GLN A 6 4.94 -27.92 -14.34
CA GLN A 6 6.40 -27.99 -14.24
C GLN A 6 7.08 -26.67 -14.64
N GLN A 7 6.55 -25.93 -15.62
CA GLN A 7 7.04 -24.59 -15.96
C GLN A 7 6.90 -23.60 -14.79
N ASN A 8 5.79 -23.66 -14.05
CA ASN A 8 5.59 -22.82 -12.88
C ASN A 8 6.56 -23.16 -11.74
N LEU A 9 6.83 -24.45 -11.54
CA LEU A 9 7.84 -24.91 -10.58
C LEU A 9 9.26 -24.51 -11.01
N LYS A 10 9.59 -24.63 -12.30
CA LYS A 10 10.89 -24.23 -12.86
C LYS A 10 11.13 -22.72 -12.66
N ARG A 11 10.16 -21.89 -13.05
CA ARG A 11 10.18 -20.44 -12.82
C ARG A 11 10.27 -20.10 -11.33
N HIS A 12 9.58 -20.84 -10.45
CA HIS A 12 9.67 -20.63 -9.01
C HIS A 12 11.07 -20.96 -8.47
N ARG A 13 11.69 -22.06 -8.92
CA ARG A 13 13.05 -22.44 -8.53
C ARG A 13 14.09 -21.43 -9.01
N GLU A 14 13.92 -20.86 -10.20
CA GLU A 14 14.77 -19.79 -10.73
C GLU A 14 14.76 -18.53 -9.83
N LEU A 15 13.68 -18.26 -9.09
CA LEU A 15 13.62 -17.15 -8.10
C LEU A 15 14.53 -17.37 -6.87
N HIS A 16 14.92 -18.62 -6.61
CA HIS A 16 15.84 -18.97 -5.52
C HIS A 16 17.28 -19.16 -6.00
N MET A 17 17.49 -19.34 -7.32
CA MET A 17 18.77 -19.74 -7.91
C MET A 17 19.42 -18.70 -8.84
N GLY A 18 18.75 -17.59 -9.20
CA GLY A 18 19.22 -16.72 -10.30
C GLY A 18 19.10 -15.22 -10.06
N ARG A 19 20.21 -14.51 -10.30
CA ARG A 19 20.43 -13.05 -10.40
C ARG A 19 19.29 -12.15 -9.95
N GLU A 20 19.57 -11.41 -8.88
CA GLU A 20 18.76 -10.29 -8.42
C GLU A 20 18.74 -9.19 -9.48
N TYR A 21 17.57 -8.58 -9.68
CA TYR A 21 17.41 -7.42 -10.54
C TYR A 21 17.62 -6.16 -9.70
N CYS A 22 18.73 -5.46 -9.93
CA CYS A 22 19.07 -4.24 -9.21
C CYS A 22 18.48 -3.00 -9.90
N CYS A 23 17.96 -2.07 -9.11
CA CYS A 23 17.65 -0.74 -9.59
C CYS A 23 18.94 0.06 -9.74
N GLU A 24 19.18 0.62 -10.93
CA GLU A 24 20.37 1.43 -11.21
C GLU A 24 20.36 2.78 -10.48
N HIS A 25 19.18 3.26 -10.07
CA HIS A 25 19.03 4.55 -9.39
C HIS A 25 19.17 4.46 -7.86
N CYS A 26 18.84 3.33 -7.23
CA CYS A 26 18.90 3.19 -5.76
C CYS A 26 19.49 1.88 -5.24
N GLY A 27 19.97 1.00 -6.13
CA GLY A 27 20.57 -0.28 -5.78
C GLY A 27 19.61 -1.34 -5.22
N LYS A 28 18.31 -1.03 -5.04
CA LYS A 28 17.32 -1.99 -4.51
C LYS A 28 17.21 -3.22 -5.40
N LYS A 29 17.15 -4.39 -4.76
CA LYS A 29 17.15 -5.69 -5.41
C LYS A 29 15.76 -6.31 -5.47
N PHE A 30 15.43 -6.89 -6.61
CA PHE A 30 14.13 -7.50 -6.88
C PHE A 30 14.29 -8.91 -7.42
N LYS A 31 13.39 -9.80 -7.01
CA LYS A 31 13.36 -11.19 -7.47
C LYS A 31 12.82 -11.36 -8.90
N MET A 32 12.13 -10.34 -9.44
CA MET A 32 11.52 -10.38 -10.78
C MET A 32 11.73 -9.04 -11.51
N ARG A 33 12.00 -9.10 -12.83
CA ARG A 33 12.10 -7.88 -13.69
C ARG A 33 10.86 -7.01 -13.65
N THR A 34 9.68 -7.62 -13.59
CA THR A 34 8.40 -6.89 -13.53
C THR A 34 8.31 -6.03 -12.27
N ASN A 35 8.84 -6.53 -11.16
CA ASN A 35 8.85 -5.80 -9.89
C ASN A 35 9.86 -4.65 -9.94
N LEU A 36 11.04 -4.86 -10.54
CA LEU A 36 11.99 -3.78 -10.78
C LEU A 36 11.39 -2.69 -11.69
N LYS A 37 10.76 -3.05 -12.81
CA LYS A 37 10.08 -2.10 -13.70
C LYS A 37 9.00 -1.31 -12.96
N SER A 38 8.15 -1.98 -12.18
CA SER A 38 7.13 -1.32 -11.36
C SER A 38 7.73 -0.41 -10.29
N HIS A 39 8.84 -0.82 -9.68
CA HIS A 39 9.57 0.02 -8.72
C HIS A 39 10.11 1.29 -9.39
N VAL A 40 10.81 1.19 -10.51
CA VAL A 40 11.33 2.36 -11.24
C VAL A 40 10.18 3.27 -11.65
N PHE A 41 9.08 2.69 -12.14
CA PHE A 41 7.87 3.42 -12.53
C PHE A 41 7.23 4.22 -11.38
N HIS A 42 7.12 3.65 -10.17
CA HIS A 42 6.43 4.28 -9.05
C HIS A 42 7.34 5.14 -8.16
N VAL A 43 8.61 4.76 -8.01
CA VAL A 43 9.55 5.38 -7.05
C VAL A 43 10.52 6.32 -7.76
N HIS A 44 11.03 5.92 -8.93
CA HIS A 44 12.01 6.68 -9.72
C HIS A 44 11.36 7.35 -10.92
N ALA A 45 10.10 7.73 -10.76
CA ALA A 45 9.37 8.37 -11.83
C ALA A 45 10.07 9.63 -12.30
N GLU A 46 10.75 10.39 -11.42
CA GLU A 46 11.56 11.59 -11.72
C GLU A 46 12.55 11.40 -12.87
N TYR A 47 13.15 10.21 -12.99
CA TYR A 47 14.09 9.89 -14.05
C TYR A 47 13.40 9.46 -15.36
N ALA A 48 12.07 9.26 -15.36
CA ALA A 48 11.32 8.96 -16.57
C ALA A 48 11.05 10.24 -17.36
N SER A 49 11.27 10.16 -18.68
CA SER A 49 10.96 11.26 -19.60
C SER A 49 9.50 11.70 -19.48
N GLU A 50 9.24 12.95 -19.84
CA GLU A 50 7.91 13.53 -19.77
C GLU A 50 6.89 12.76 -20.63
N ALA A 51 7.30 12.33 -21.82
CA ALA A 51 6.52 11.42 -22.67
C ALA A 51 6.21 10.09 -21.98
N ALA A 52 7.19 9.49 -21.27
CA ALA A 52 6.97 8.28 -20.52
C ALA A 52 6.00 8.51 -19.36
N ARG A 53 6.09 9.62 -18.63
CA ARG A 53 5.14 9.96 -17.56
C ARG A 53 3.72 10.15 -18.07
N ALA A 54 3.57 10.87 -19.17
CA ALA A 54 2.27 11.13 -19.79
C ALA A 54 1.63 9.83 -20.29
N ALA A 55 2.39 8.94 -20.93
CA ALA A 55 1.90 7.65 -21.40
C ALA A 55 1.40 6.72 -20.28
N GLN A 56 1.80 6.98 -19.04
CA GLN A 56 1.50 6.16 -17.86
C GLN A 56 0.40 6.76 -16.97
N ALA A 57 0.09 8.03 -17.21
CA ALA A 57 -0.94 8.80 -16.52
C ALA A 57 -2.29 8.59 -17.21
N ILE A 58 -3.26 8.09 -16.45
CA ILE A 58 -4.63 7.88 -16.92
C ILE A 58 -5.54 8.81 -16.11
N PRO A 59 -6.09 9.88 -16.73
CA PRO A 59 -7.01 10.77 -16.05
C PRO A 59 -8.37 10.11 -15.83
N CYS A 60 -8.92 10.26 -14.63
CA CYS A 60 -10.31 9.94 -14.36
C CYS A 60 -11.21 11.02 -14.97
N THR A 61 -12.09 10.63 -15.86
CA THR A 61 -13.07 11.54 -16.48
C THR A 61 -14.16 11.98 -15.50
N VAL A 62 -14.34 11.28 -14.37
CA VAL A 62 -15.38 11.58 -13.38
C VAL A 62 -14.92 12.62 -12.36
N CYS A 63 -13.67 12.56 -11.90
CA CYS A 63 -13.16 13.46 -10.85
C CYS A 63 -11.87 14.20 -11.22
N GLY A 64 -11.36 14.05 -12.44
CA GLY A 64 -10.12 14.68 -12.91
C GLY A 64 -8.84 14.10 -12.29
N LYS A 65 -8.94 13.16 -11.35
CA LYS A 65 -7.77 12.58 -10.69
C LYS A 65 -6.94 11.77 -11.69
N THR A 66 -5.64 12.03 -11.73
CA THR A 66 -4.71 11.29 -12.59
C THR A 66 -4.11 10.11 -11.84
N LEU A 67 -4.30 8.90 -12.39
CA LEU A 67 -3.80 7.65 -11.80
C LEU A 67 -2.66 7.10 -12.66
N ARG A 68 -1.64 6.54 -12.01
CA ARG A 68 -0.51 5.94 -12.73
C ARG A 68 -0.72 4.45 -12.92
N GLY A 69 -0.86 4.04 -14.17
CA GLY A 69 -1.05 2.64 -14.57
C GLY A 69 -2.51 2.18 -14.57
N THR A 70 -2.78 1.20 -15.44
CA THR A 70 -4.12 0.70 -15.73
C THR A 70 -4.78 0.00 -14.54
N SER A 71 -4.02 -0.74 -13.73
CA SER A 71 -4.56 -1.43 -12.55
C SER A 71 -5.04 -0.44 -11.48
N ALA A 72 -4.27 0.62 -11.22
CA ALA A 72 -4.65 1.67 -10.27
C ALA A 72 -5.89 2.42 -10.76
N PHE A 73 -5.94 2.75 -12.05
CA PHE A 73 -7.11 3.37 -12.68
C PHE A 73 -8.37 2.50 -12.55
N LYS A 74 -8.30 1.20 -12.92
CA LYS A 74 -9.43 0.28 -12.80
C LYS A 74 -9.92 0.13 -11.36
N GLN A 75 -9.00 0.06 -10.40
CA GLN A 75 -9.37 0.01 -8.98
C GLN A 75 -10.02 1.32 -8.54
N HIS A 76 -9.49 2.47 -8.97
CA HIS A 76 -10.06 3.77 -8.67
C HIS A 76 -11.48 3.91 -9.23
N MET A 77 -11.76 3.48 -10.46
CA MET A 77 -13.12 3.58 -11.02
C MET A 77 -14.19 2.84 -10.21
N ARG A 78 -13.82 1.85 -9.40
CA ARG A 78 -14.74 1.19 -8.47
C ARG A 78 -15.25 2.12 -7.37
N THR A 79 -14.52 3.19 -7.05
CA THR A 79 -14.97 4.20 -6.07
C THR A 79 -16.15 5.02 -6.60
N HIS A 80 -16.19 5.27 -7.90
CA HIS A 80 -17.30 5.99 -8.53
C HIS A 80 -18.53 5.09 -8.68
N ASN A 81 -18.33 3.84 -9.06
CA ASN A 81 -19.44 2.89 -9.24
C ASN A 81 -19.92 2.26 -7.92
N ASN A 82 -19.34 2.66 -6.79
CA ASN A 82 -19.58 2.06 -5.47
C ASN A 82 -19.47 0.51 -5.48
N ASP A 83 -18.57 -0.01 -6.30
CA ASP A 83 -18.38 -1.44 -6.53
C ASP A 83 -17.59 -2.08 -5.38
N ARG A 84 -18.32 -2.46 -4.33
CA ARG A 84 -17.79 -2.99 -3.06
C ARG A 84 -17.84 -4.52 -3.01
N ARG A 85 -16.95 -5.16 -3.75
CA ARG A 85 -16.91 -6.63 -3.91
C ARG A 85 -16.53 -7.40 -2.64
N TYR A 86 -15.89 -6.75 -1.68
CA TYR A 86 -15.31 -7.42 -0.52
C TYR A 86 -16.19 -7.22 0.71
N LYS A 87 -17.05 -8.20 0.99
CA LYS A 87 -17.98 -8.16 2.13
C LYS A 87 -17.31 -8.63 3.42
N CYS A 88 -17.68 -8.01 4.54
CA CYS A 88 -17.31 -8.45 5.87
C CYS A 88 -18.11 -9.71 6.24
N SER A 89 -17.40 -10.74 6.70
CA SER A 89 -18.01 -12.02 7.10
C SER A 89 -18.62 -11.99 8.52
N PHE A 90 -18.44 -10.91 9.29
CA PHE A 90 -19.02 -10.80 10.62
C PHE A 90 -20.56 -10.65 10.55
N PRO A 91 -21.33 -11.54 11.22
CA PRO A 91 -22.78 -11.68 11.02
C PRO A 91 -23.61 -10.41 11.20
N SER A 92 -23.17 -9.50 12.08
CA SER A 92 -23.88 -8.24 12.39
C SER A 92 -23.30 -7.00 11.68
N CYS A 93 -22.26 -7.16 10.87
CA CYS A 93 -21.54 -6.01 10.34
C CYS A 93 -22.13 -5.47 9.01
N GLY A 94 -22.43 -6.35 8.06
CA GLY A 94 -22.96 -5.99 6.73
C GLY A 94 -22.06 -5.11 5.85
N LYS A 95 -20.92 -4.62 6.36
CA LYS A 95 -20.04 -3.68 5.65
C LYS A 95 -19.35 -4.35 4.47
N SER A 96 -19.19 -3.59 3.39
CA SER A 96 -18.51 -4.02 2.17
C SER A 96 -17.48 -2.99 1.72
N PHE A 97 -16.43 -3.45 1.06
CA PHE A 97 -15.24 -2.67 0.72
C PHE A 97 -14.84 -2.86 -0.75
N ILE A 98 -14.14 -1.86 -1.29
CA ILE A 98 -13.67 -1.84 -2.68
C ILE A 98 -12.40 -2.67 -2.86
N THR A 99 -11.56 -2.76 -1.82
CA THR A 99 -10.31 -3.53 -1.85
C THR A 99 -10.26 -4.58 -0.73
N ARG A 100 -9.47 -5.65 -0.96
CA ARG A 100 -9.24 -6.70 0.04
C ARG A 100 -8.45 -6.16 1.25
N GLY A 101 -7.55 -5.21 1.03
CA GLY A 101 -6.78 -4.57 2.09
C GLY A 101 -7.69 -3.81 3.06
N ASP A 102 -8.63 -3.03 2.53
CA ASP A 102 -9.61 -2.30 3.35
C ASP A 102 -10.51 -3.24 4.15
N LEU A 103 -10.96 -4.34 3.54
CA LEU A 103 -11.71 -5.38 4.26
C LEU A 103 -10.88 -5.99 5.39
N ASN A 104 -9.63 -6.38 5.13
CA ASN A 104 -8.76 -6.98 6.14
C ASN A 104 -8.53 -6.02 7.31
N ASN A 105 -8.28 -4.75 6.98
CA ASN A 105 -8.13 -3.68 7.94
C ASN A 105 -9.40 -3.51 8.80
N HIS A 106 -10.57 -3.52 8.17
CA HIS A 106 -11.83 -3.46 8.89
C HIS A 106 -12.07 -4.69 9.79
N VAL A 107 -11.75 -5.89 9.33
CA VAL A 107 -11.95 -7.12 10.13
C VAL A 107 -11.18 -7.08 11.45
N GLN A 108 -9.99 -6.48 11.46
CA GLN A 108 -9.19 -6.32 12.68
C GLN A 108 -9.85 -5.43 13.74
N SER A 109 -10.78 -4.54 13.37
CA SER A 109 -11.52 -3.75 14.35
C SER A 109 -12.54 -4.59 15.13
N HIS A 110 -13.04 -5.68 14.55
CA HIS A 110 -13.95 -6.60 15.27
C HIS A 110 -13.21 -7.43 16.30
N THR A 111 -11.99 -7.86 15.97
CA THR A 111 -11.17 -8.69 16.87
C THR A 111 -10.40 -7.87 17.91
N LYS A 112 -10.41 -6.53 17.80
CA LYS A 112 -9.53 -5.62 18.57
C LYS A 112 -8.05 -6.00 18.46
N ASP A 113 -7.67 -6.65 17.35
CA ASP A 113 -6.30 -7.07 17.07
C ASP A 113 -5.51 -5.88 16.49
N TYR A 114 -5.15 -4.95 17.36
CA TYR A 114 -4.44 -3.73 16.97
C TYR A 114 -2.95 -4.00 16.81
N LYS A 115 -2.42 -3.75 15.61
CA LYS A 115 -0.97 -3.81 15.33
C LYS A 115 -0.18 -2.72 16.04
N TYR A 116 -0.81 -1.58 16.29
CA TYR A 116 -0.19 -0.41 16.90
C TYR A 116 -1.07 0.06 18.06
N LYS A 117 -0.48 0.12 19.24
CA LYS A 117 -1.14 0.62 20.45
C LYS A 117 -0.48 1.93 20.86
N CYS A 118 -1.29 2.85 21.34
CA CYS A 118 -0.81 4.08 21.92
C CYS A 118 -0.03 3.74 23.19
N LYS A 119 1.08 4.46 23.40
CA LYS A 119 1.89 4.28 24.62
C LYS A 119 1.30 4.99 25.83
N PHE A 120 0.38 5.93 25.61
CA PHE A 120 -0.12 6.85 26.63
C PHE A 120 -1.60 6.60 27.01
N CYS A 121 -2.34 5.80 26.23
CA CYS A 121 -3.72 5.43 26.53
C CYS A 121 -4.11 4.10 25.85
N ASP A 122 -5.34 3.63 26.09
CA ASP A 122 -5.84 2.36 25.54
C ASP A 122 -6.21 2.41 24.05
N TYR A 123 -5.95 3.54 23.37
CA TYR A 123 -6.21 3.65 21.94
C TYR A 123 -5.32 2.70 21.14
N GLY A 124 -5.93 1.91 20.27
CA GLY A 124 -5.23 1.01 19.36
C GLY A 124 -5.74 1.13 17.94
N THR A 125 -4.84 0.97 16.99
CA THR A 125 -5.15 0.98 15.56
C THR A 125 -4.22 0.05 14.80
N ILE A 126 -4.58 -0.24 13.57
CA ILE A 126 -3.85 -1.13 12.68
C ILE A 126 -2.97 -0.38 11.69
N SER A 127 -3.11 0.95 11.65
CA SER A 127 -2.41 1.86 10.74
C SER A 127 -1.34 2.63 11.50
N ARG A 128 -0.08 2.50 11.07
CA ARG A 128 1.04 3.26 11.65
C ARG A 128 0.83 4.77 11.54
N LYS A 129 0.30 5.24 10.41
CA LYS A 129 0.01 6.67 10.23
C LYS A 129 -1.02 7.17 11.24
N THR A 130 -2.05 6.38 11.48
CA THR A 130 -3.16 6.74 12.37
C THR A 130 -2.71 6.78 13.82
N ILE A 131 -1.86 5.84 14.27
CA ILE A 131 -1.33 5.90 15.63
C ILE A 131 -0.43 7.11 15.85
N LEU A 132 0.44 7.43 14.88
CA LEU A 132 1.32 8.59 14.96
C LEU A 132 0.52 9.90 14.99
N GLN A 133 -0.55 9.99 14.20
CA GLN A 133 -1.44 11.14 14.22
C GLN A 133 -2.21 11.25 15.54
N HIS A 134 -2.65 10.13 16.12
CA HIS A 134 -3.28 10.12 17.43
C HIS A 134 -2.31 10.58 18.52
N GLU A 135 -1.12 9.98 18.59
CA GLU A 135 -0.08 10.37 19.55
C GLU A 135 0.29 11.85 19.43
N GLN A 136 0.38 12.37 18.20
CA GLN A 136 0.67 13.77 17.96
C GLN A 136 -0.45 14.73 18.39
N ARG A 137 -1.72 14.36 18.23
CA ARG A 137 -2.85 15.25 18.51
C ARG A 137 -3.26 15.22 19.97
N GLU A 138 -3.24 14.04 20.56
CA GLU A 138 -3.81 13.83 21.90
C GLU A 138 -2.72 13.90 22.98
N HIS A 139 -1.48 13.48 22.67
CA HIS A 139 -0.42 13.31 23.68
C HIS A 139 0.80 14.22 23.49
N ASN A 140 0.97 14.86 22.34
CA ASN A 140 2.06 15.81 22.12
C ASN A 140 1.66 17.25 22.50
N HIS A 141 1.30 17.44 23.78
CA HIS A 141 0.93 18.74 24.33
C HIS A 141 2.11 19.58 24.85
N ASN A 142 3.37 19.15 24.72
CA ASN A 142 4.54 20.03 24.93
C ASN A 142 5.83 19.36 24.44
N ARG A 143 6.42 19.92 23.37
CA ARG A 143 7.85 19.79 23.07
C ARG A 143 8.35 21.08 22.40
N LEU A 144 8.19 22.20 23.11
CA LEU A 144 8.86 23.49 22.85
C LEU A 144 9.31 24.19 24.15
N ALA A 145 9.70 23.42 25.17
CA ALA A 145 10.51 23.91 26.27
C ALA A 145 11.64 22.88 26.48
N GLU A 146 12.83 23.35 26.86
CA GLU A 146 14.09 22.60 26.99
C GLU A 146 14.95 22.50 25.72
N VAL A 147 15.27 23.65 25.13
CA VAL A 147 16.67 23.97 24.77
C VAL A 147 16.92 25.44 25.10
N ASN A 148 17.20 25.71 26.37
CA ASN A 148 17.91 26.90 26.88
C ASN A 148 17.91 26.79 28.41
N ASP A 149 18.94 26.16 28.96
CA ASP A 149 19.72 26.75 30.06
C ASP A 149 20.99 25.95 30.32
N SER A 150 22.07 26.69 30.59
CA SER A 150 23.44 26.28 30.98
C SER A 150 24.41 25.77 29.90
#